data_AF-A0A2B8TE86-F1
#
_entry.id   AF-A0A2B8TE86-F1
#
_cell.length_a   1.000
_cell.length_b   1.000
_cell.length_c   1.000
_cell.angle_alpha   90.00
_cell.angle_beta   90.00
_cell.angle_gamma   90.00
#
_symmetry.space_group_name_H-M   'P 1'
#
loop_
_entity.id
_entity.type
_entity.pdbx_description
1 polymer ?
#
loop_
_entity_poly.entity_id
_entity_poly.type
_entity_poly.pdbx_seq_one_letter_code
_entity_poly.pdbx_strand_id
1 'polypeptide(L)'
;MNESEFYAYHIVTRKEMKIGQIIQFDKNQTNTLYRFFFERDQLNSNGEDGIKILINHYNNDGLHINNENAKLVMNYIDQTIRAVRETIVEMVRLQEYTAYPSRLSCLYAAKSYEDALKWKTLFDSYNREVLQIVKLRVIGCFFEGDGNLLPKEDGIPFSQKIEQAREYWKGNVRNELPELLINGKIEVVEIIDDFSSLHN
;
A
#
# COMPACT_ATOMS: atom_id res chain seq x y z
N MET A 1 -2.05 25.13 -0.83
CA MET A 1 -0.89 24.30 -1.25
C MET A 1 -0.93 24.23 -2.76
N ASN A 2 0.18 24.48 -3.45
CA ASN A 2 0.16 24.61 -4.91
C ASN A 2 0.19 23.22 -5.54
N GLU A 3 -0.95 22.79 -6.08
CA GLU A 3 -1.02 21.62 -6.95
C GLU A 3 -0.09 21.82 -8.14
N SER A 4 0.71 20.80 -8.45
CA SER A 4 1.55 20.79 -9.63
C SER A 4 0.94 19.87 -10.70
N GLU A 5 1.20 20.20 -11.95
CA GLU A 5 0.92 19.33 -13.08
C GLU A 5 2.18 18.54 -13.43
N PHE A 6 2.08 17.20 -13.47
CA PHE A 6 3.20 16.32 -13.80
C PHE A 6 2.74 15.00 -14.41
N TYR A 7 3.70 14.23 -14.97
CA TYR A 7 3.46 12.88 -15.46
C TYR A 7 4.02 11.83 -14.50
N ALA A 8 3.32 10.70 -14.41
CA ALA A 8 3.73 9.50 -13.68
C ALA A 8 3.35 8.24 -14.46
N TYR A 9 3.86 7.09 -14.03
CA TYR A 9 3.61 5.79 -14.67
C TYR A 9 3.00 4.83 -13.67
N HIS A 10 2.04 4.01 -14.08
CA HIS A 10 1.33 3.12 -13.18
C HIS A 10 1.22 1.70 -13.74
N ILE A 11 1.47 0.72 -12.87
CA ILE A 11 1.30 -0.70 -13.15
C ILE A 11 -0.13 -1.10 -12.79
N VAL A 12 -0.89 -1.50 -13.79
CA VAL A 12 -2.26 -1.97 -13.64
C VAL A 12 -2.27 -3.48 -13.40
N THR A 13 -2.87 -3.93 -12.30
CA THR A 13 -2.87 -5.36 -11.90
C THR A 13 -4.26 -5.93 -11.60
N ARG A 14 -5.31 -5.10 -11.63
CA ARG A 14 -6.66 -5.50 -11.19
C ARG A 14 -7.68 -5.47 -12.31
N LYS A 15 -7.80 -4.31 -12.93
CA LYS A 15 -8.75 -4.04 -14.00
C LYS A 15 -8.10 -3.06 -14.96
N GLU A 16 -8.12 -3.41 -16.24
CA GLU A 16 -7.62 -2.57 -17.31
C GLU A 16 -8.17 -1.14 -17.20
N MET A 17 -7.28 -0.18 -17.45
CA MET A 17 -7.61 1.22 -17.52
C MET A 17 -7.87 1.65 -18.96
N LYS A 18 -8.56 2.78 -19.13
CA LYS A 18 -8.87 3.36 -20.44
C LYS A 18 -8.29 4.75 -20.56
N ILE A 19 -7.86 5.14 -21.76
CA ILE A 19 -7.46 6.52 -22.05
C ILE A 19 -8.64 7.46 -21.70
N GLY A 20 -8.34 8.57 -21.02
CA GLY A 20 -9.31 9.53 -20.50
C GLY A 20 -9.98 9.11 -19.18
N GLN A 21 -9.66 7.94 -18.61
CA GLN A 21 -10.16 7.54 -17.30
C GLN A 21 -9.61 8.48 -16.22
N ILE A 22 -10.50 8.97 -15.36
CA ILE A 22 -10.17 9.84 -14.24
C ILE A 22 -10.20 9.07 -12.92
N ILE A 23 -9.16 9.24 -12.11
CA ILE A 23 -9.03 8.73 -10.74
C ILE A 23 -8.89 9.94 -9.81
N GLN A 24 -9.61 9.96 -8.70
CA GLN A 24 -9.64 11.08 -7.74
C GLN A 24 -9.19 10.65 -6.35
N PHE A 25 -8.23 11.38 -5.79
CA PHE A 25 -7.74 11.27 -4.41
C PHE A 25 -7.63 12.67 -3.77
N ASP A 26 -8.65 13.50 -3.94
CA ASP A 26 -8.73 14.90 -3.47
C ASP A 26 -9.84 15.13 -2.43
N LYS A 27 -10.71 14.14 -2.19
CA LYS A 27 -11.93 14.24 -1.35
C LYS A 27 -12.11 13.01 -0.47
N ASN A 28 -11.09 12.66 0.30
CA ASN A 28 -11.10 11.60 1.31
C ASN A 28 -11.39 10.18 0.77
N GLN A 29 -11.10 9.92 -0.51
CA GLN A 29 -11.26 8.58 -1.07
C GLN A 29 -10.21 7.61 -0.51
N THR A 30 -10.65 6.45 -0.02
CA THR A 30 -9.72 5.41 0.44
C THR A 30 -9.28 4.53 -0.72
N ASN A 31 -7.98 4.21 -0.73
CA ASN A 31 -7.41 3.33 -1.74
C ASN A 31 -7.59 1.85 -1.37
N THR A 32 -7.12 0.98 -2.27
CA THR A 32 -7.18 -0.47 -2.08
C THR A 32 -6.44 -0.94 -0.83
N LEU A 33 -5.31 -0.32 -0.50
CA LEU A 33 -4.49 -0.68 0.65
C LEU A 33 -5.26 -0.46 1.95
N TYR A 34 -5.95 0.68 2.07
CA TYR A 34 -6.84 0.95 3.19
C TYR A 34 -7.90 -0.15 3.34
N ARG A 35 -8.65 -0.44 2.28
CA ARG A 35 -9.73 -1.45 2.35
C ARG A 35 -9.22 -2.84 2.75
N PHE A 36 -8.05 -3.22 2.26
CA PHE A 36 -7.48 -4.54 2.55
C PHE A 36 -7.01 -4.67 4.00
N PHE A 37 -6.36 -3.64 4.57
CA PHE A 37 -5.80 -3.75 5.92
C PHE A 37 -6.76 -3.26 7.03
N PHE A 38 -7.62 -2.28 6.74
CA PHE A 38 -8.46 -1.62 7.75
C PHE A 38 -9.92 -2.08 7.73
N GLU A 39 -10.48 -2.44 6.57
CA GLU A 39 -11.91 -2.81 6.46
C GLU A 39 -12.14 -4.32 6.39
N ARG A 40 -11.16 -5.09 5.90
CA ARG A 40 -11.31 -6.53 5.73
C ARG A 40 -11.39 -7.23 7.09
N ASP A 41 -12.49 -7.90 7.33
CA ASP A 41 -12.69 -8.72 8.52
C ASP A 41 -12.20 -10.17 8.31
N GLN A 42 -11.78 -10.82 9.39
CA GLN A 42 -11.35 -12.22 9.40
C GLN A 42 -11.92 -12.94 10.63
N LEU A 43 -12.92 -13.80 10.37
CA LEU A 43 -13.66 -14.54 11.39
C LEU A 43 -13.60 -16.04 11.10
N ASN A 44 -13.58 -16.87 12.15
CA ASN A 44 -13.73 -18.31 12.01
C ASN A 44 -15.21 -18.66 11.78
N SER A 45 -15.48 -19.95 11.58
CA SER A 45 -16.84 -20.51 11.49
C SER A 45 -17.79 -20.14 12.65
N ASN A 46 -17.27 -19.76 13.82
CA ASN A 46 -18.04 -19.33 14.99
C ASN A 46 -18.19 -17.79 15.10
N GLY A 47 -17.67 -17.02 14.15
CA GLY A 47 -17.69 -15.55 14.21
C GLY A 47 -16.67 -14.94 15.18
N GLU A 48 -15.61 -15.67 15.52
CA GLU A 48 -14.52 -15.19 16.39
C GLU A 48 -13.37 -14.63 15.55
N ASP A 49 -12.89 -13.44 15.95
CA ASP A 49 -11.67 -12.83 15.45
C ASP A 49 -10.42 -13.41 16.14
N GLY A 50 -9.24 -13.03 15.66
CA GLY A 50 -7.97 -13.53 16.18
C GLY A 50 -7.73 -13.22 17.67
N ILE A 51 -8.22 -12.08 18.18
CA ILE A 51 -8.07 -11.72 19.60
C ILE A 51 -8.97 -12.59 20.46
N LYS A 52 -10.23 -12.79 20.06
CA LYS A 52 -11.15 -13.69 20.77
C LYS A 52 -10.60 -15.11 20.83
N ILE A 53 -10.08 -15.63 19.71
CA ILE A 53 -9.46 -16.95 19.67
C ILE A 53 -8.27 -17.03 20.63
N LEU A 54 -7.37 -16.04 20.61
CA LEU A 54 -6.21 -16.00 21.52
C LEU A 54 -6.63 -16.01 23.00
N ILE A 55 -7.61 -15.19 23.37
CA ILE A 55 -8.10 -15.09 24.75
C ILE A 55 -8.79 -16.39 25.18
N ASN A 56 -9.68 -16.93 24.33
CA ASN A 56 -10.46 -18.13 24.66
C ASN A 56 -9.59 -19.39 24.74
N HIS A 57 -8.46 -19.43 24.04
CA HIS A 57 -7.55 -20.57 24.01
C HIS A 57 -6.35 -20.44 24.97
N TYR A 58 -6.21 -19.30 25.67
CA TYR A 58 -5.20 -19.13 26.71
C TYR A 58 -5.75 -19.60 28.07
N ASN A 59 -5.16 -20.65 28.63
CA ASN A 59 -5.57 -21.22 29.90
C ASN A 59 -4.35 -21.59 30.78
N ASN A 60 -4.60 -22.25 31.92
CA ASN A 60 -3.55 -22.62 32.88
C ASN A 60 -2.46 -23.53 32.29
N ASP A 61 -2.75 -24.26 31.20
CA ASP A 61 -1.82 -25.15 30.51
C ASP A 61 -1.13 -24.47 29.32
N GLY A 62 -1.34 -23.16 29.12
CA GLY A 62 -0.74 -22.35 28.06
C GLY A 62 -1.71 -22.00 26.92
N LEU A 63 -1.15 -21.73 25.74
CA LEU A 63 -1.89 -21.35 24.54
C LEU A 63 -1.81 -22.45 23.48
N HIS A 64 -2.93 -23.12 23.22
CA HIS A 64 -3.02 -24.22 22.24
C HIS A 64 -4.11 -23.95 21.20
N ILE A 65 -3.69 -23.62 19.97
CA ILE A 65 -4.58 -23.25 18.86
C ILE A 65 -4.27 -24.13 17.65
N ASN A 66 -5.30 -24.73 17.06
CA ASN A 66 -5.16 -25.70 15.97
C ASN A 66 -6.03 -25.31 14.75
N ASN A 67 -5.75 -25.93 13.61
CA ASN A 67 -6.60 -25.91 12.40
C ASN A 67 -6.96 -24.49 11.91
N GLU A 68 -8.25 -24.25 11.64
CA GLU A 68 -8.80 -22.97 11.16
C GLU A 68 -8.41 -21.81 12.09
N ASN A 69 -8.52 -22.00 13.41
CA ASN A 69 -8.21 -20.98 14.41
C ASN A 69 -6.72 -20.57 14.35
N ALA A 70 -5.81 -21.52 14.16
CA ALA A 70 -4.39 -21.22 14.05
C ALA A 70 -4.08 -20.39 12.78
N LYS A 71 -4.65 -20.80 11.64
CA LYS A 71 -4.53 -20.06 10.38
C LYS A 71 -5.11 -18.65 10.49
N LEU A 72 -6.27 -18.51 11.12
CA LEU A 72 -6.92 -17.21 11.31
C LEU A 72 -6.07 -16.30 12.19
N VAL A 73 -5.59 -16.78 13.33
CA VAL A 73 -4.73 -15.98 14.22
C VAL A 73 -3.48 -15.49 13.49
N MET A 74 -2.84 -16.33 12.68
CA MET A 74 -1.66 -15.91 11.90
C MET A 74 -2.02 -14.84 10.87
N ASN A 75 -3.11 -15.00 10.14
CA ASN A 75 -3.56 -13.99 9.18
C ASN A 75 -4.00 -12.69 9.86
N TYR A 76 -4.61 -12.77 11.06
CA TYR A 76 -5.00 -11.63 11.86
C TYR A 76 -3.77 -10.84 12.32
N ILE A 77 -2.73 -11.52 12.82
CA ILE A 77 -1.46 -10.89 13.21
C ILE A 77 -0.81 -10.22 11.99
N ASP A 78 -0.75 -10.92 10.85
CA ASP A 78 -0.15 -10.44 9.59
C ASP A 78 -0.86 -9.18 9.06
N GLN A 79 -2.19 -9.15 9.07
CA GLN A 79 -2.98 -7.99 8.67
C GLN A 79 -2.86 -6.85 9.69
N THR A 80 -2.94 -7.15 10.99
CA THR A 80 -2.94 -6.16 12.07
C THR A 80 -1.61 -5.41 12.13
N ILE A 81 -0.47 -6.10 12.04
CA ILE A 81 0.83 -5.42 12.08
C ILE A 81 1.03 -4.47 10.89
N ARG A 82 0.47 -4.82 9.73
CA ARG A 82 0.46 -3.95 8.54
C ARG A 82 -0.51 -2.77 8.70
N ALA A 83 -1.69 -2.98 9.28
CA ALA A 83 -2.60 -1.87 9.61
C ALA A 83 -1.96 -0.90 10.63
N VAL A 84 -1.26 -1.43 11.64
CA VAL A 84 -0.48 -0.64 12.60
C VAL A 84 0.61 0.17 11.90
N ARG A 85 1.39 -0.45 11.00
CA ARG A 85 2.41 0.26 10.20
C ARG A 85 1.80 1.47 9.51
N GLU A 86 0.72 1.27 8.76
CA GLU A 86 0.10 2.36 7.98
C GLU A 86 -0.54 3.43 8.88
N THR A 87 -1.07 3.03 10.04
CA THR A 87 -1.62 3.96 11.04
C THR A 87 -0.51 4.85 11.62
N ILE A 88 0.62 4.27 12.02
CA ILE A 88 1.76 5.01 12.56
C ILE A 88 2.35 5.95 11.50
N VAL A 89 2.51 5.44 10.26
CA VAL A 89 3.04 6.24 9.15
C VAL A 89 2.12 7.42 8.84
N GLU A 90 0.80 7.22 8.81
CA GLU A 90 -0.16 8.33 8.63
C GLU A 90 -0.16 9.32 9.80
N MET A 91 -0.06 8.82 11.05
CA MET A 91 0.05 9.67 12.23
C MET A 91 1.25 10.62 12.13
N VAL A 92 2.43 10.09 11.78
CA VAL A 92 3.65 10.92 11.61
C VAL A 92 3.48 11.89 10.45
N ARG A 93 2.87 11.47 9.33
CA ARG A 93 2.59 12.36 8.19
C ARG A 93 1.73 13.55 8.63
N LEU A 94 0.67 13.31 9.40
CA LEU A 94 -0.22 14.35 9.90
C LEU A 94 0.46 15.31 10.88
N GLN A 95 1.46 14.84 11.64
CA GLN A 95 2.19 15.66 12.60
C GLN A 95 3.27 16.53 11.94
N GLU A 96 4.00 15.96 10.97
CA GLU A 96 5.29 16.53 10.52
C GLU A 96 5.33 16.81 9.00
N TYR A 97 4.51 16.13 8.20
CA TYR A 97 4.60 16.12 6.74
C TYR A 97 3.24 16.24 6.04
N THR A 98 2.39 17.15 6.53
CA THR A 98 0.98 17.29 6.09
C THR A 98 0.81 17.57 4.60
N ALA A 99 1.87 18.08 3.94
CA ALA A 99 1.90 18.36 2.51
C ALA A 99 2.01 17.13 1.61
N TYR A 100 2.44 15.97 2.13
CA TYR A 100 2.58 14.77 1.31
C TYR A 100 1.27 13.99 1.19
N PRO A 101 1.05 13.30 0.05
CA PRO A 101 -0.08 12.38 -0.10
C PRO A 101 -0.13 11.33 1.02
N SER A 102 -1.32 11.01 1.52
CA SER A 102 -1.50 9.88 2.43
C SER A 102 -1.38 8.57 1.69
N ARG A 103 -0.64 7.60 2.23
CA ARG A 103 -0.59 6.21 1.75
C ARG A 103 -1.96 5.52 1.77
N LEU A 104 -2.90 6.01 2.58
CA LEU A 104 -4.27 5.50 2.69
C LEU A 104 -5.21 6.10 1.63
N SER A 105 -4.78 7.17 0.95
CA SER A 105 -5.55 7.96 -0.01
C SER A 105 -4.64 8.48 -1.13
N CYS A 106 -3.94 7.57 -1.80
CA CYS A 106 -3.11 7.86 -2.96
C CYS A 106 -3.18 6.73 -3.99
N LEU A 107 -2.69 7.02 -5.20
CA LEU A 107 -2.27 6.00 -6.15
C LEU A 107 -0.76 5.78 -6.02
N TYR A 108 -0.35 4.51 -6.10
CA TYR A 108 1.06 4.12 -6.17
C TYR A 108 1.52 4.14 -7.63
N ALA A 109 2.60 4.83 -7.91
CA ALA A 109 3.13 5.05 -9.25
C ALA A 109 4.66 4.94 -9.28
N ALA A 110 5.21 5.05 -10.46
CA ALA A 110 6.63 5.18 -10.76
C ALA A 110 6.89 6.55 -11.40
N LYS A 111 8.07 7.10 -11.14
CA LYS A 111 8.49 8.42 -11.64
C LYS A 111 8.79 8.41 -13.14
N SER A 112 9.34 7.30 -13.63
CA SER A 112 9.68 7.10 -15.03
C SER A 112 9.14 5.77 -15.54
N TYR A 113 9.07 5.64 -16.87
CA TYR A 113 8.73 4.37 -17.51
C TYR A 113 9.77 3.27 -17.21
N GLU A 114 11.05 3.64 -17.13
CA GLU A 114 12.12 2.71 -16.75
C GLU A 114 11.90 2.15 -15.34
N ASP A 115 11.51 3.00 -14.39
CA ASP A 115 11.17 2.54 -13.04
C ASP A 115 9.92 1.66 -13.03
N ALA A 116 8.93 1.96 -13.88
CA ALA A 116 7.75 1.10 -14.04
C ALA A 116 8.13 -0.29 -14.58
N LEU A 117 9.10 -0.39 -15.49
CA LEU A 117 9.62 -1.67 -15.97
C LEU A 117 10.34 -2.45 -14.86
N LYS A 118 11.17 -1.78 -14.04
CA LYS A 118 11.82 -2.42 -12.87
C LYS A 118 10.78 -2.94 -11.89
N TRP A 119 9.75 -2.16 -11.59
CA TRP A 119 8.62 -2.59 -10.76
C TRP A 119 7.87 -3.76 -11.40
N LYS A 120 7.67 -3.78 -12.72
CA LYS A 120 7.05 -4.91 -13.42
C LYS A 120 7.87 -6.19 -13.24
N THR A 121 9.19 -6.13 -13.44
CA THR A 121 10.09 -7.28 -13.23
C THR A 121 9.97 -7.81 -11.80
N LEU A 122 9.88 -6.92 -10.81
CA LEU A 122 9.64 -7.33 -9.42
C LEU A 122 8.29 -8.04 -9.27
N PHE A 123 7.20 -7.50 -9.84
CA PHE A 123 5.87 -8.13 -9.77
C PHE A 123 5.86 -9.51 -10.43
N ASP A 124 6.48 -9.65 -11.60
CA ASP A 124 6.63 -10.93 -12.30
C ASP A 124 7.37 -11.97 -11.42
N SER A 125 8.42 -11.56 -10.70
CA SER A 125 9.19 -12.44 -9.80
C SER A 125 8.39 -12.96 -8.60
N TYR A 126 7.29 -12.28 -8.25
CA TYR A 126 6.34 -12.70 -7.21
C TYR A 126 5.07 -13.35 -7.79
N ASN A 127 5.08 -13.70 -9.10
CA ASN A 127 3.93 -14.26 -9.82
C ASN A 127 2.68 -13.36 -9.71
N ARG A 128 2.86 -12.03 -9.69
CA ARG A 128 1.76 -11.06 -9.70
C ARG A 128 1.53 -10.57 -11.12
N GLU A 129 0.38 -10.91 -11.67
CA GLU A 129 -0.01 -10.53 -13.02
C GLU A 129 -0.06 -8.99 -13.19
N VAL A 130 0.56 -8.52 -14.27
CA VAL A 130 0.52 -7.13 -14.71
C VAL A 130 -0.26 -7.06 -16.02
N LEU A 131 -1.36 -6.32 -16.02
CA LEU A 131 -2.25 -6.17 -17.16
C LEU A 131 -1.74 -5.09 -18.11
N GLN A 132 -1.35 -3.93 -17.59
CA GLN A 132 -0.95 -2.78 -18.39
C GLN A 132 0.10 -1.92 -17.66
N ILE A 133 0.90 -1.18 -18.43
CA ILE A 133 1.62 0.00 -17.94
C ILE A 133 1.00 1.23 -18.60
N VAL A 134 0.55 2.17 -17.79
CA VAL A 134 -0.14 3.39 -18.27
C VAL A 134 0.61 4.65 -17.85
N LYS A 135 0.52 5.69 -18.69
CA LYS A 135 0.97 7.04 -18.38
C LYS A 135 -0.16 7.85 -17.79
N LEU A 136 0.14 8.55 -16.72
CA LEU A 136 -0.79 9.37 -15.97
C LEU A 136 -0.40 10.83 -16.05
N ARG A 137 -1.38 11.71 -16.34
CA ARG A 137 -1.28 13.15 -16.08
C ARG A 137 -1.91 13.42 -14.72
N VAL A 138 -1.15 14.05 -13.83
CA VAL A 138 -1.56 14.31 -12.45
C VAL A 138 -1.63 15.82 -12.24
N ILE A 139 -2.73 16.28 -11.65
CA ILE A 139 -2.88 17.62 -11.08
C ILE A 139 -3.06 17.43 -9.58
N GLY A 140 -1.99 17.61 -8.81
CA GLY A 140 -1.97 17.25 -7.39
C GLY A 140 -0.58 17.34 -6.77
N CYS A 141 -0.32 16.49 -5.77
CA CYS A 141 0.96 16.41 -5.08
C CYS A 141 1.57 15.00 -5.22
N PHE A 142 2.87 14.90 -4.96
CA PHE A 142 3.57 13.62 -4.93
C PHE A 142 4.53 13.51 -3.75
N PHE A 143 4.93 12.27 -3.45
CA PHE A 143 6.02 11.95 -2.55
C PHE A 143 6.82 10.77 -3.11
N GLU A 144 8.15 10.90 -3.15
CA GLU A 144 9.07 9.82 -3.54
C GLU A 144 9.57 9.12 -2.27
N GLY A 145 9.05 7.92 -2.02
CA GLY A 145 9.36 7.14 -0.83
C GLY A 145 10.32 5.97 -1.11
N ASP A 146 11.02 5.55 -0.06
CA ASP A 146 11.72 4.27 -0.01
C ASP A 146 10.98 3.30 0.90
N GLY A 147 10.33 2.30 0.29
CA GLY A 147 9.60 1.26 1.02
C GLY A 147 10.47 0.49 2.03
N ASN A 148 11.79 0.49 1.87
CA ASN A 148 12.71 -0.13 2.83
C ASN A 148 12.81 0.65 4.15
N LEU A 149 12.42 1.92 4.19
CA LEU A 149 12.41 2.73 5.40
C LEU A 149 11.11 2.61 6.20
N LEU A 150 10.06 2.03 5.61
CA LEU A 150 8.81 1.81 6.31
C LEU A 150 9.01 0.92 7.55
N PRO A 151 8.21 1.14 8.62
CA PRO A 151 8.21 0.26 9.77
C PRO A 151 8.00 -1.20 9.38
N LYS A 152 8.82 -2.09 9.93
CA LYS A 152 8.81 -3.51 9.59
C LYS A 152 7.68 -4.24 10.29
N GLU A 153 7.39 -5.45 9.80
CA GLU A 153 6.36 -6.35 10.32
C GLU A 153 6.87 -7.17 11.51
N ASP A 154 7.72 -6.56 12.33
CA ASP A 154 8.31 -7.12 13.54
C ASP A 154 7.63 -6.58 14.82
N GLY A 155 7.95 -7.20 15.96
CA GLY A 155 7.38 -6.87 17.27
C GLY A 155 8.10 -5.75 18.04
N ILE A 156 8.88 -4.89 17.38
CA ILE A 156 9.59 -3.80 18.08
C ILE A 156 8.59 -2.77 18.65
N PRO A 157 8.97 -2.00 19.69
CA PRO A 157 8.11 -0.98 20.28
C PRO A 157 7.63 0.06 19.26
N PHE A 158 6.40 0.55 19.44
CA PHE A 158 5.81 1.54 18.53
C PHE A 158 6.59 2.85 18.48
N SER A 159 7.27 3.24 19.56
CA SER A 159 8.18 4.40 19.56
C SER A 159 9.28 4.27 18.51
N GLN A 160 9.84 3.08 18.32
CA GLN A 160 10.85 2.84 17.28
C GLN A 160 10.23 2.83 15.88
N LYS A 161 9.01 2.29 15.74
CA LYS A 161 8.26 2.36 14.48
C LYS A 161 7.91 3.80 14.09
N ILE A 162 7.67 4.68 15.06
CA ILE A 162 7.46 6.11 14.82
C ILE A 162 8.74 6.75 14.24
N GLU A 163 9.93 6.42 14.77
CA GLU A 163 11.20 6.92 14.19
C GLU A 163 11.41 6.40 12.76
N GLN A 164 11.11 5.12 12.50
CA GLN A 164 11.17 4.57 11.14
C GLN A 164 10.22 5.30 10.17
N ALA A 165 9.01 5.62 10.62
CA ALA A 165 8.06 6.41 9.83
C ALA A 165 8.56 7.84 9.55
N ARG A 166 9.26 8.48 10.49
CA ARG A 166 9.92 9.78 10.24
C ARG A 166 10.98 9.67 9.18
N GLU A 167 11.85 8.68 9.26
CA GLU A 167 12.90 8.48 8.26
C GLU A 167 12.30 8.14 6.87
N TYR A 168 11.19 7.41 6.81
CA TYR A 168 10.43 7.23 5.56
C TYR A 168 10.00 8.59 4.98
N TRP A 169 9.30 9.43 5.75
CA TRP A 169 8.76 10.70 5.25
C TRP A 169 9.81 11.77 4.97
N LYS A 170 10.92 11.74 5.70
CA LYS A 170 12.10 12.57 5.42
C LYS A 170 12.67 12.26 4.02
N GLY A 171 12.48 11.03 3.55
CA GLY A 171 12.90 10.56 2.25
C GLY A 171 14.41 10.34 2.14
N ASN A 172 14.83 9.74 1.04
CA ASN A 172 16.24 9.62 0.68
C ASN A 172 16.45 10.04 -0.79
N VAL A 173 17.60 10.62 -1.10
CA VAL A 173 17.93 11.07 -2.47
C VAL A 173 18.48 9.91 -3.32
N ARG A 174 18.69 8.73 -2.72
CA ARG A 174 19.32 7.56 -3.34
C ARG A 174 18.49 6.31 -3.11
N ASN A 175 17.35 6.22 -3.78
CA ASN A 175 16.59 4.98 -3.90
C ASN A 175 16.67 4.50 -5.36
N GLU A 176 17.07 3.24 -5.58
CA GLU A 176 17.14 2.63 -6.91
C GLU A 176 15.75 2.36 -7.50
N LEU A 177 14.74 2.18 -6.63
CA LEU A 177 13.37 1.90 -7.03
C LEU A 177 12.37 2.68 -6.15
N PRO A 178 12.24 4.00 -6.38
CA PRO A 178 11.33 4.83 -5.61
C PRO A 178 9.87 4.41 -5.79
N GLU A 179 9.15 4.42 -4.68
CA GLU A 179 7.69 4.33 -4.65
C GLU A 179 7.12 5.74 -4.73
N LEU A 180 6.40 6.08 -5.80
CA LEU A 180 5.79 7.39 -5.94
C LEU A 180 4.35 7.35 -5.41
N LEU A 181 4.06 8.09 -4.35
CA LEU A 181 2.70 8.35 -3.91
C LEU A 181 2.18 9.57 -4.66
N ILE A 182 1.01 9.47 -5.30
CA ILE A 182 0.38 10.59 -6.01
C ILE A 182 -1.08 10.75 -5.58
N ASN A 183 -1.55 12.00 -5.47
CA ASN A 183 -2.95 12.32 -5.18
C ASN A 183 -3.49 13.43 -6.11
N GLY A 184 -4.70 13.92 -5.82
CA GLY A 184 -5.37 14.92 -6.64
C GLY A 184 -6.18 14.32 -7.78
N LYS A 185 -6.25 15.02 -8.91
CA LYS A 185 -6.92 14.56 -10.14
C LYS A 185 -5.91 13.87 -11.04
N ILE A 186 -6.14 12.59 -11.32
CA ILE A 186 -5.25 11.73 -12.11
C ILE A 186 -6.00 11.29 -13.37
N GLU A 187 -5.41 11.49 -14.54
CA GLU A 187 -5.95 11.12 -15.84
C GLU A 187 -5.03 10.12 -16.54
N VAL A 188 -5.59 9.04 -17.05
CA VAL A 188 -4.86 8.11 -17.94
C VAL A 188 -4.76 8.74 -19.32
N VAL A 189 -3.55 9.14 -19.73
CA VAL A 189 -3.33 9.81 -21.02
C VAL A 189 -2.79 8.90 -22.11
N GLU A 190 -2.22 7.75 -21.72
CA GLU A 190 -1.61 6.79 -22.65
C GLU A 190 -1.60 5.39 -22.02
N ILE A 191 -1.90 4.37 -22.82
CA ILE A 191 -1.62 2.96 -22.49
C ILE A 191 -0.34 2.62 -23.24
N ILE A 192 0.76 2.44 -22.50
CA ILE A 192 2.10 2.26 -23.09
C ILE A 192 2.26 0.80 -23.52
N ASP A 193 1.96 -0.11 -22.60
CA ASP A 193 1.99 -1.55 -22.83
C ASP A 193 0.68 -2.17 -22.37
N ASP A 194 0.16 -3.07 -23.21
CA ASP A 194 -0.97 -3.92 -22.88
C ASP A 194 -0.53 -5.38 -22.92
N PHE A 195 -0.56 -6.03 -21.75
CA PHE A 195 -0.14 -7.42 -21.56
C PHE A 195 -1.34 -8.37 -21.45
N SER A 196 -2.58 -7.85 -21.39
CA SER A 196 -3.76 -8.71 -21.19
C SER A 196 -3.98 -9.66 -22.38
N SER A 197 -3.53 -9.28 -23.57
CA SER A 197 -3.59 -10.12 -24.77
C SER A 197 -2.58 -11.28 -24.79
N LEU A 198 -1.61 -11.34 -23.88
CA LEU A 198 -0.61 -12.42 -23.82
C LEU A 198 -1.12 -13.69 -23.11
N HIS A 199 -2.32 -13.64 -22.54
CA HIS A 199 -2.95 -14.74 -21.81
C HIS A 199 -4.20 -15.31 -22.50
N ASN A 200 -4.43 -14.96 -23.77
CA ASN A 200 -5.45 -15.59 -24.63
C ASN A 200 -4.88 -16.71 -25.49
#